data_AF-A0A1V5LH42-F1
#
_entry.id   AF-A0A1V5LH42-F1
#
_cell.length_a   1.000
_cell.length_b   1.000
_cell.length_c   1.000
_cell.angle_alpha   90.00
_cell.angle_beta   90.00
_cell.angle_gamma   90.00
#
_symmetry.space_group_name_H-M   'P 1'
#
loop_
_entity.id
_entity.type
_entity.pdbx_description
1 polymer ?
#
loop_
_entity_poly.entity_id
_entity_poly.type
_entity_poly.pdbx_seq_one_letter_code
_entity_poly.pdbx_strand_id
1 'polypeptide(L)'
;MKVFEKHVFVCTMGKTCAEQGGEELCSALRQAVLDNGLKGKVRVNKAGCFDQCGHGPMVVVYPEQTWYAHVSCEDVPQLVADHLIGDKPVERLLYDGSGRLDKTKKIK
;
A
#
# COMPACT_ATOMS: atom_id res chain seq x y z
N MET A 1 1.53 -26.36 -0.17
CA MET A 1 1.40 -25.07 0.54
C MET A 1 1.13 -24.01 -0.52
N LYS A 2 -0.10 -23.49 -0.64
CA LYS A 2 -0.36 -22.40 -1.60
C LYS A 2 0.29 -21.14 -1.04
N VAL A 3 1.31 -20.66 -1.73
CA VAL A 3 1.93 -19.35 -1.48
C VAL A 3 0.89 -18.28 -1.86
N PHE A 4 0.87 -17.15 -1.16
CA PHE A 4 -0.02 -16.05 -1.52
C PHE A 4 0.38 -15.50 -2.90
N GLU A 5 -0.62 -15.19 -3.73
CA GLU A 5 -0.43 -14.56 -5.03
C GLU A 5 0.18 -13.16 -4.87
N LYS A 6 -0.28 -12.40 -3.86
CA LYS A 6 0.27 -11.09 -3.52
C LYS A 6 0.52 -10.91 -2.02
N HIS A 7 1.59 -10.17 -1.71
CA HIS A 7 1.94 -9.75 -0.37
C HIS A 7 1.90 -8.23 -0.27
N VAL A 8 1.03 -7.71 0.59
CA VAL A 8 0.91 -6.28 0.89
C VAL A 8 1.58 -6.03 2.23
N PHE A 9 2.59 -5.17 2.24
CA PHE A 9 3.25 -4.72 3.46
C PHE A 9 2.92 -3.27 3.71
N VAL A 10 2.40 -2.99 4.91
CA VAL A 10 2.06 -1.64 5.36
C VAL A 10 3.06 -1.24 6.42
N CYS A 11 3.74 -0.10 6.22
CA CYS A 11 4.63 0.46 7.23
C CYS A 11 3.78 0.93 8.42
N THR A 12 3.95 0.30 9.58
CA THR A 12 3.24 0.67 10.82
C THR A 12 4.19 1.17 11.91
N MET A 13 5.48 1.32 11.59
CA MET A 13 6.51 1.74 12.53
C MET A 13 7.31 2.94 12.00
N GLY A 14 8.26 3.42 12.81
CA GLY A 14 9.08 4.59 12.50
C GLY A 14 8.44 5.89 12.99
N LYS A 15 9.01 7.03 12.58
CA LYS A 15 8.66 8.34 13.14
C LYS A 15 7.29 8.84 12.67
N THR A 16 6.92 8.60 11.41
CA THR A 16 5.73 9.23 10.82
C THR A 16 4.59 8.25 10.56
N CYS A 17 4.85 7.04 10.04
CA CYS A 17 3.78 6.12 9.64
C CYS A 17 2.95 5.61 10.84
N ALA A 18 3.56 5.47 12.02
CA ALA A 18 2.87 5.09 13.24
C ALA A 18 1.85 6.15 13.70
N GLU A 19 2.16 7.44 13.50
CA GLU A 19 1.30 8.57 13.86
C GLU A 19 0.32 8.97 12.73
N GLN A 20 0.61 8.58 11.49
CA GLN A 20 -0.18 8.89 10.30
C GLN A 20 -1.25 7.84 9.96
N GLY A 21 -1.55 6.94 10.89
CA GLY A 21 -2.62 5.96 10.72
C GLY A 21 -2.21 4.65 10.03
N GLY A 22 -0.93 4.27 10.07
CA GLY A 22 -0.45 3.04 9.43
C GLY A 22 -1.08 1.76 10.01
N GLU A 23 -1.37 1.74 11.31
CA GLU A 23 -2.06 0.63 12.00
C GLU A 23 -3.50 0.45 11.48
N GLU A 24 -4.22 1.56 11.39
CA GLU A 24 -5.59 1.67 10.91
C GLU A 24 -5.66 1.29 9.44
N LEU A 25 -4.75 1.80 8.61
CA LEU A 25 -4.63 1.45 7.21
C LEU A 25 -4.39 -0.05 7.02
N CYS A 26 -3.49 -0.65 7.81
CA CYS A 26 -3.23 -2.09 7.76
C CYS A 26 -4.50 -2.88 8.10
N SER A 27 -5.26 -2.44 9.09
CA SER A 27 -6.51 -3.08 9.52
C SER A 27 -7.60 -2.95 8.46
N ALA A 28 -7.76 -1.76 7.86
CA ALA A 28 -8.69 -1.51 6.76
C ALA A 28 -8.38 -2.39 5.53
N LEU A 29 -7.09 -2.50 5.15
CA LEU A 29 -6.67 -3.39 4.06
C LEU A 29 -6.96 -4.87 4.36
N ARG A 30 -6.75 -5.32 5.60
CA ARG A 30 -7.08 -6.71 6.00
C ARG A 30 -8.57 -6.99 5.87
N GLN A 31 -9.41 -6.05 6.32
CA GLN A 31 -10.86 -6.19 6.24
C GLN A 31 -11.32 -6.20 4.78
N ALA A 32 -10.82 -5.27 3.96
CA ALA A 32 -11.20 -5.20 2.55
C ALA A 32 -10.76 -6.46 1.76
N VAL A 33 -9.59 -7.03 2.06
CA VAL A 33 -9.15 -8.33 1.50
C VAL A 33 -10.09 -9.47 1.90
N LEU A 34 -10.61 -9.46 3.13
CA LEU A 34 -11.58 -10.46 3.58
C LEU A 34 -12.93 -10.29 2.86
N ASP A 35 -13.43 -9.06 2.79
CA ASP A 35 -14.74 -8.72 2.22
C ASP A 35 -14.80 -9.00 0.70
N ASN A 36 -13.67 -8.89 0.00
CA ASN A 36 -13.57 -9.20 -1.42
C ASN A 36 -13.22 -10.67 -1.71
N GLY A 37 -13.24 -11.55 -0.70
CA GLY A 37 -12.99 -12.99 -0.88
C GLY A 37 -11.54 -13.33 -1.28
N LEU A 38 -10.59 -12.43 -1.01
CA LEU A 38 -9.17 -12.59 -1.37
C LEU A 38 -8.36 -13.34 -0.30
N LYS A 39 -9.04 -13.86 0.73
CA LYS A 39 -8.42 -14.66 1.79
C LYS A 39 -7.72 -15.89 1.19
N GLY A 40 -6.43 -16.03 1.49
CA GLY A 40 -5.60 -17.13 0.97
C GLY A 40 -4.94 -16.83 -0.39
N LYS A 41 -5.32 -15.74 -1.07
CA LYS A 41 -4.64 -15.22 -2.26
C LYS A 41 -3.79 -14.01 -1.94
N VAL A 42 -4.30 -13.08 -1.15
CA VAL A 42 -3.59 -11.87 -0.75
C VAL A 42 -3.31 -11.90 0.74
N ARG A 43 -2.07 -11.61 1.13
CA ARG A 43 -1.67 -11.45 2.53
C ARG A 43 -1.27 -10.02 2.82
N VAL A 44 -1.99 -9.39 3.75
CA VAL A 44 -1.60 -8.10 4.33
C VAL A 44 -0.76 -8.35 5.58
N ASN A 45 0.39 -7.68 5.67
CA ASN A 45 1.34 -7.76 6.78
C ASN A 45 1.64 -6.36 7.31
N LYS A 46 1.78 -6.25 8.63
CA LYS A 46 2.44 -5.09 9.24
C LYS A 46 3.93 -5.21 8.92
N ALA A 47 4.58 -4.10 8.65
CA ALA A 47 6.01 -4.03 8.43
C ALA A 47 6.66 -3.01 9.38
N GLY A 48 7.95 -3.22 9.62
CA GLY A 48 8.81 -2.23 10.26
C GLY A 48 8.97 -0.97 9.40
N CYS A 49 9.85 -0.07 9.82
CA CYS A 49 10.12 1.14 9.05
C CYS A 49 10.74 0.78 7.68
N PHE A 50 10.32 1.46 6.63
CA PHE A 50 10.92 1.34 5.28
C PHE A 50 12.00 2.39 5.01
N ASP A 51 12.41 3.17 6.02
CA ASP A 51 13.32 4.31 5.88
C ASP A 51 12.87 5.41 4.89
N GLN A 52 11.58 5.43 4.56
CA GLN A 52 10.93 6.45 3.70
C GLN A 52 10.02 7.39 4.51
N CYS A 53 10.47 7.80 5.70
CA CYS A 53 9.72 8.76 6.52
C CYS A 53 9.51 10.09 5.77
N GLY A 54 8.35 10.72 5.98
CA GLY A 54 7.93 11.92 5.23
C GLY A 54 7.02 11.63 4.04
N HIS A 55 6.97 10.39 3.54
CA HIS A 55 6.09 9.94 2.47
C HIS A 55 4.96 9.01 2.95
N GLY A 56 4.83 8.85 4.26
CA GLY A 56 3.89 7.92 4.88
C GLY A 56 2.41 8.33 4.79
N PRO A 57 1.49 7.40 5.08
CA PRO A 57 1.72 5.96 5.27
C PRO A 57 2.19 5.27 3.98
N MET A 58 3.19 4.39 4.12
CA MET A 58 3.80 3.67 2.99
C MET A 58 3.23 2.25 2.87
N VAL A 59 2.96 1.84 1.63
CA VAL A 59 2.52 0.47 1.31
C VAL A 59 3.37 -0.06 0.16
N VAL A 60 3.80 -1.32 0.23
CA VAL A 60 4.45 -2.02 -0.90
C VAL A 60 3.72 -3.33 -1.18
N VAL A 61 3.53 -3.62 -2.46
CA VAL A 61 2.90 -4.86 -2.94
C VAL A 61 3.91 -5.67 -3.74
N TYR A 62 4.07 -6.93 -3.34
CA TYR A 62 4.85 -7.94 -4.04
C TYR A 62 3.93 -8.95 -4.73
N PRO A 63 4.35 -9.57 -5.84
CA PRO A 63 5.72 -9.60 -6.39
C PRO A 63 6.15 -8.39 -7.24
N GLU A 64 5.25 -7.49 -7.60
CA GLU A 64 5.49 -6.39 -8.53
C GLU A 64 6.43 -5.30 -7.98
N GLN A 65 6.68 -5.31 -6.66
CA GLN A 65 7.43 -4.29 -5.94
C GLN A 65 6.83 -2.89 -6.18
N THR A 66 5.50 -2.81 -6.25
CA THR A 66 4.79 -1.53 -6.44
C THR A 66 4.72 -0.80 -5.11
N TRP A 67 5.30 0.40 -5.06
CA TRP A 67 5.30 1.25 -3.87
C TRP A 67 4.22 2.32 -3.95
N TYR A 68 3.58 2.56 -2.81
CA TYR A 68 2.58 3.59 -2.63
C TYR A 68 2.94 4.49 -1.45
N ALA A 69 2.80 5.79 -1.65
CA ALA A 69 3.03 6.84 -0.66
C ALA A 69 1.74 7.59 -0.35
N HIS A 70 1.68 8.18 0.85
CA HIS A 70 0.53 8.96 1.35
C HIS A 70 -0.80 8.21 1.21
N VAL A 71 -0.78 6.92 1.53
CA VAL A 71 -1.98 6.08 1.44
C VAL A 71 -2.87 6.35 2.65
N SER A 72 -4.14 6.63 2.38
CA SER A 72 -5.18 6.80 3.39
C SER A 72 -6.15 5.61 3.40
N CYS A 73 -6.96 5.50 4.46
CA CYS A 73 -8.01 4.48 4.54
C CYS A 73 -9.06 4.61 3.42
N GLU A 74 -9.27 5.82 2.89
CA GLU A 74 -10.20 6.08 1.78
C GLU A 74 -9.70 5.50 0.46
N ASP A 75 -8.39 5.29 0.33
CA ASP A 75 -7.77 4.73 -0.87
C ASP A 75 -7.88 3.20 -0.94
N VAL A 76 -8.24 2.55 0.17
CA VAL A 76 -8.28 1.09 0.31
C VAL A 76 -9.21 0.41 -0.70
N PRO A 77 -10.46 0.87 -0.91
CA PRO A 77 -11.34 0.26 -1.91
C PRO A 77 -10.72 0.28 -3.31
N GLN A 78 -10.07 1.39 -3.68
CA GLN A 78 -9.41 1.53 -4.97
C GLN A 78 -8.18 0.62 -5.08
N LEU A 79 -7.33 0.57 -4.06
CA LEU A 79 -6.16 -0.32 -4.03
C LEU A 79 -6.55 -1.79 -4.21
N VAL A 80 -7.64 -2.22 -3.56
CA VAL A 80 -8.12 -3.59 -3.67
C VAL A 80 -8.68 -3.86 -5.06
N ALA A 81 -9.60 -3.02 -5.54
CA ALA A 81 -10.27 -3.21 -6.82
C ALA A 81 -9.30 -3.11 -8.01
N ASP A 82 -8.51 -2.04 -8.09
CA ASP A 82 -7.64 -1.77 -9.23
C ASP A 82 -6.41 -2.68 -9.19
N HIS A 83 -5.72 -2.76 -8.05
CA HIS A 83 -4.39 -3.38 -8.02
C HIS A 83 -4.37 -4.82 -7.50
N LEU A 84 -5.09 -5.13 -6.42
CA LEU A 84 -5.06 -6.49 -5.85
C LEU A 84 -5.93 -7.47 -6.65
N ILE A 85 -7.01 -6.99 -7.27
CA ILE A 85 -7.91 -7.77 -8.12
C ILE A 85 -7.60 -7.54 -9.61
N GLY A 86 -7.47 -6.29 -10.03
CA GLY A 86 -7.33 -5.91 -11.43
C GLY A 86 -5.91 -5.84 -11.98
N ASP A 87 -4.89 -6.17 -11.17
CA ASP A 87 -3.47 -6.09 -11.53
C ASP A 87 -3.01 -4.73 -12.08
N LYS A 88 -3.74 -3.66 -11.77
CA LYS A 88 -3.49 -2.31 -12.25
C LYS A 88 -3.07 -1.38 -11.11
N PRO A 89 -1.84 -0.85 -11.13
CA PRO A 89 -1.40 0.08 -10.09
C PRO A 89 -2.23 1.36 -10.03
N VAL A 90 -2.46 1.86 -8.81
CA VAL A 90 -3.14 3.15 -8.59
C VAL A 90 -2.14 4.28 -8.85
N GLU A 91 -2.06 4.74 -10.09
CA GLU A 91 -1.02 5.68 -10.57
C GLU A 91 -0.81 6.89 -9.65
N ARG A 92 -1.91 7.49 -9.17
CA ARG A 92 -1.83 8.68 -8.33
C ARG A 92 -1.09 8.42 -7.03
N LEU A 93 -1.05 7.20 -6.50
CA LEU A 93 -0.41 6.87 -5.21
C LEU A 93 1.03 6.37 -5.39
N LEU A 94 1.48 6.14 -6.62
CA LEU A 94 2.77 5.51 -6.89
C LEU A 94 3.94 6.33 -6.32
N TYR A 95 4.94 5.61 -5.83
CA TYR A 95 6.16 6.17 -5.28
C TYR A 95 7.37 5.60 -6.02
N ASP A 96 8.29 6.46 -6.45
CA ASP A 96 9.46 6.09 -7.27
C ASP A 96 10.81 6.20 -6.54
N GLY A 97 10.81 6.49 -5.24
CA GLY A 97 12.02 6.77 -4.47
C GLY A 97 12.30 8.26 -4.26
N SER A 98 11.68 9.16 -5.05
CA SER A 98 11.85 10.61 -4.94
C SER A 98 10.60 11.34 -4.43
N GLY A 99 9.44 10.67 -4.50
CA GLY A 99 8.16 11.19 -4.03
C GLY A 99 6.98 10.48 -4.68
N ARG A 100 5.77 10.97 -4.40
CA ARG A 100 4.55 10.53 -5.08
C ARG A 100 4.58 11.01 -6.53
N LEU A 101 4.16 10.15 -7.47
CA LEU A 101 4.07 10.47 -8.90
C LEU A 101 2.90 11.43 -9.17
N ASP A 102 2.95 12.63 -8.63
CA ASP A 102 2.01 13.69 -8.96
C ASP A 102 2.40 14.30 -10.32
N LYS A 103 1.55 14.09 -11.32
CA LYS A 103 1.69 14.61 -12.70
C LYS A 103 1.74 16.15 -12.78
N THR A 104 1.71 16.88 -11.66
CA THR A 104 1.88 18.34 -11.59
C THR A 104 3.33 18.81 -11.65
N LYS A 105 4.34 17.93 -11.46
CA LYS A 105 5.70 18.25 -11.89
C LYS A 105 5.88 17.92 -13.36
N LYS A 106 5.34 18.79 -14.23
CA LYS A 106 5.93 18.98 -15.57
C LYS A 106 7.41 19.31 -15.36
N ILE A 107 8.27 18.40 -15.78
CA ILE A 107 9.70 18.63 -15.99
C ILE A 107 9.82 19.93 -16.79
N LYS A 108 10.52 20.91 -16.21
CA LYS A 108 10.98 22.09 -16.92
C LYS A 108 12.22 21.74 -17.71
#